data_AF-A0A432XDF9-F1
#
_entry.id   AF-A0A432XDF9-F1
#
_cell.length_a   1.000
_cell.length_b   1.000
_cell.length_c   1.000
_cell.angle_alpha   90.00
_cell.angle_beta   90.00
_cell.angle_gamma   90.00
#
_symmetry.space_group_name_H-M   'P 1'
#
loop_
_entity.id
_entity.type
_entity.pdbx_description
1 polymer ?
#
loop_
_entity_poly.entity_id
_entity_poly.type
_entity_poly.pdbx_seq_one_letter_code
_entity_poly.pdbx_strand_id
1 'polypeptide(L)'
;MQIENPQLQRLLAVTTGPRFLRALLYVLTALFAIYAVWTLAKMTWQMFAPASPPASGPLQVQVQANNSNRPTSVSRLADLNLFGTSVVTPSDTRNAPKTQLNVRLLGVTASNVPERSAAIIEKDRNQEVYVIGDKITGTQVSIEEIYADRVILNNNGALETLELEGIGELSEGLSLTLENQQRAQAPADDDAPMSDDQLRRVSEAQQAYRELRRSGESAALLDYIRISPAMSGDGLQGYRLSPGKYPELFTEAGFKAGDIAVAINGQDLTDVSSAQVAIGELRNARQIIVTVLRDEEYLDLELAVPSE
;
A
#
# COMPACT_ATOMS: atom_id res chain seq x y z
N MET A 1 28.15 27.11 84.47
CA MET A 1 27.00 28.04 84.46
C MET A 1 26.34 27.93 83.10
N GLN A 2 25.08 27.49 83.06
CA GLN A 2 24.32 27.30 81.83
C GLN A 2 24.05 28.66 81.17
N ILE A 3 24.38 28.78 79.89
CA ILE A 3 24.11 29.98 79.09
C ILE A 3 22.67 29.83 78.59
N GLU A 4 21.70 30.25 79.41
CA GLU A 4 20.31 30.39 78.96
C GLU A 4 20.20 31.59 78.03
N ASN A 5 19.93 31.31 76.75
CA ASN A 5 19.87 32.32 75.70
C ASN A 5 18.40 32.80 75.56
N PRO A 6 18.08 34.06 75.95
CA PRO A 6 16.70 34.56 76.03
C PRO A 6 16.00 34.73 74.65
N GLN A 7 16.76 34.63 73.55
CA GLN A 7 16.24 34.69 72.18
C GLN A 7 15.45 33.42 71.80
N LEU A 8 15.81 32.26 72.37
CA LEU A 8 15.11 31.00 72.09
C LEU A 8 13.71 30.94 72.73
N GLN A 9 13.51 31.59 73.88
CA GLN A 9 12.22 31.64 74.56
C GLN A 9 11.21 32.57 73.85
N ARG A 10 11.68 33.63 73.17
CA ARG A 10 10.81 34.52 72.38
C ARG A 10 10.31 33.86 71.09
N LEU A 11 11.11 32.98 70.49
CA LEU A 11 10.67 32.16 69.35
C LEU A 11 9.61 31.14 69.77
N LEU A 12 9.71 30.54 70.96
CA LEU A 12 8.73 29.59 71.49
C LEU A 12 7.40 30.24 71.94
N ALA A 13 7.42 31.51 72.37
CA ALA A 13 6.22 32.24 72.80
C ALA A 13 5.38 32.79 71.63
N VAL A 14 5.99 33.09 70.48
CA VAL A 14 5.26 33.52 69.27
C VAL A 14 4.58 32.34 68.57
N THR A 15 5.15 31.13 68.70
CA THR A 15 4.59 29.90 68.11
C THR A 15 3.41 29.31 68.88
N THR A 16 3.12 29.78 70.10
CA THR A 16 2.09 29.22 71.01
C THR A 16 0.79 30.05 71.06
N GLY A 17 0.58 31.00 70.14
CA GLY A 17 -0.71 31.69 70.02
C GLY A 17 -1.76 30.82 69.31
N PRO A 18 -3.01 30.70 69.81
CA PRO A 18 -4.05 29.88 69.18
C PRO A 18 -4.42 30.36 67.76
N ARG A 19 -4.14 31.64 67.44
CA ARG A 19 -4.34 32.21 66.09
C ARG A 19 -3.24 31.81 65.11
N PHE A 20 -1.99 31.70 65.56
CA PHE A 20 -0.88 31.24 64.73
C PHE A 20 -0.99 29.74 64.44
N LEU A 21 -1.37 28.95 65.45
CA LEU A 21 -1.63 27.52 65.27
C LEU A 21 -2.79 27.27 64.29
N ARG A 22 -3.86 28.08 64.35
CA ARG A 22 -4.97 28.02 63.38
C ARG A 22 -4.54 28.45 61.98
N ALA A 23 -3.75 29.52 61.85
CA ALA A 23 -3.23 29.95 60.55
C ALA A 23 -2.32 28.89 59.92
N LEU A 24 -1.42 28.29 60.72
CA LEU A 24 -0.58 27.18 60.29
C LEU A 24 -1.43 25.97 59.87
N LEU A 25 -2.47 25.64 60.64
CA LEU A 25 -3.40 24.56 60.30
C LEU A 25 -4.11 24.86 58.98
N TYR A 26 -4.65 26.06 58.76
CA TYR A 26 -5.29 26.42 57.48
C TYR A 26 -4.34 26.39 56.29
N VAL A 27 -3.10 26.84 56.46
CA VAL A 27 -2.06 26.76 55.41
C VAL A 27 -1.73 25.30 55.11
N LEU A 28 -1.58 24.45 56.13
CA LEU A 28 -1.34 23.02 55.97
C LEU A 28 -2.52 22.33 55.25
N THR A 29 -3.76 22.65 55.65
CA THR A 29 -4.97 22.13 55.01
C THR A 29 -5.09 22.58 53.55
N ALA A 30 -4.74 23.83 53.25
CA ALA A 30 -4.73 24.35 51.88
C ALA A 30 -3.68 23.63 51.02
N LEU A 31 -2.49 23.37 51.58
CA LEU A 31 -1.43 22.63 50.90
C LEU A 31 -1.85 21.18 50.60
N PHE A 32 -2.49 20.52 51.58
CA PHE A 32 -3.06 19.19 51.40
C PHE A 32 -4.19 19.15 50.36
N ALA A 33 -5.05 20.17 50.36
CA ALA A 33 -6.13 20.30 49.38
C ALA A 33 -5.59 20.46 47.95
N ILE A 34 -4.55 21.29 47.76
CA ILE A 34 -3.90 21.47 46.45
C ILE A 34 -3.26 20.17 45.98
N TYR A 35 -2.58 19.46 46.88
CA TYR A 35 -1.98 18.16 46.56
C TYR A 35 -3.03 17.13 46.17
N ALA A 36 -4.16 17.07 46.89
CA ALA A 36 -5.27 16.18 46.59
C ALA A 36 -5.87 16.46 45.20
N VAL A 37 -6.08 17.74 44.86
CA VAL A 37 -6.57 18.15 43.52
C VAL A 37 -5.60 17.73 42.43
N TRP A 38 -4.29 17.91 42.64
CA TRP A 38 -3.27 17.49 41.67
C TRP A 38 -3.26 15.98 41.44
N THR A 39 -3.38 15.18 42.51
CA THR A 39 -3.44 13.71 42.39
C THR A 39 -4.72 13.24 41.70
N LEU A 40 -5.86 13.88 41.98
CA LEU A 40 -7.13 13.57 41.35
C LEU A 40 -7.09 13.90 39.85
N ALA A 41 -6.55 15.05 39.48
CA ALA A 41 -6.38 15.42 38.08
C ALA A 41 -5.54 14.40 37.31
N LYS A 42 -4.45 13.90 37.91
CA LYS A 42 -3.60 12.86 37.32
C LYS A 42 -4.34 11.53 37.14
N MET A 43 -5.11 11.10 38.14
CA MET A 43 -5.92 9.87 38.05
C MET A 43 -7.03 10.00 37.00
N THR A 44 -7.71 11.15 36.95
CA THR A 44 -8.70 11.42 35.90
C THR A 44 -8.06 11.37 34.51
N TRP A 45 -6.86 11.94 34.35
CA TRP A 45 -6.15 11.87 33.09
C TRP A 45 -5.75 10.44 32.71
N GLN A 46 -5.42 9.57 33.67
CA GLN A 46 -5.13 8.16 33.38
C GLN A 46 -6.37 7.33 33.01
N MET A 47 -7.56 7.70 33.50
CA MET A 47 -8.81 6.99 33.19
C MET A 47 -9.42 7.42 31.85
N PHE A 48 -9.28 8.70 31.48
CA PHE A 48 -9.94 9.29 30.32
C PHE A 48 -8.99 9.66 29.17
N ALA A 49 -7.66 9.70 29.39
CA ALA A 49 -6.75 9.85 28.27
C ALA A 49 -6.84 8.57 27.41
N PRO A 50 -7.09 8.70 26.10
CA PRO A 50 -7.00 7.57 25.20
C PRO A 50 -5.61 6.96 25.32
N ALA A 51 -5.56 5.62 25.35
CA ALA A 51 -4.30 4.89 25.22
C ALA A 51 -3.52 5.51 24.05
N SER A 52 -2.24 5.79 24.26
CA SER A 52 -1.34 6.30 23.24
C SER A 52 -1.67 5.64 21.91
N PRO A 53 -1.82 6.40 20.80
CA PRO A 53 -2.13 5.79 19.52
C PRO A 53 -1.18 4.60 19.32
N PRO A 54 -1.71 3.42 18.93
CA PRO A 54 -0.87 2.25 18.73
C PRO A 54 0.27 2.69 17.83
N ALA A 55 1.50 2.36 18.22
CA ALA A 55 2.71 2.74 17.49
C ALA A 55 2.49 2.44 16.01
N SER A 56 2.17 3.49 15.26
CA SER A 56 1.77 3.40 13.86
C SER A 56 3.05 3.60 13.08
N GLY A 57 3.78 2.50 13.00
CA GLY A 57 5.05 2.40 12.31
C GLY A 57 5.36 0.92 12.14
N PRO A 58 6.16 0.55 11.13
CA PRO A 58 6.67 -0.80 11.03
C PRO A 58 7.32 -1.15 12.38
N LEU A 59 7.01 -2.35 12.92
CA LEU A 59 7.76 -2.86 14.06
C LEU A 59 9.23 -2.75 13.67
N GLN A 60 9.99 -1.92 14.38
CA GLN A 60 11.44 -1.93 14.25
C GLN A 60 11.92 -3.25 14.84
N VAL A 61 11.88 -4.29 14.01
CA VAL A 61 12.60 -5.53 14.28
C VAL A 61 14.06 -5.15 14.18
N GLN A 62 14.68 -4.89 15.32
CA GLN A 62 16.13 -4.86 15.41
C GLN A 62 16.61 -6.28 15.11
N VAL A 63 16.82 -6.58 13.82
CA VAL A 63 17.54 -7.77 13.40
C VAL A 63 18.97 -7.56 13.83
N GLN A 64 19.28 -8.00 15.05
CA GLN A 64 20.64 -8.02 15.53
C GLN A 64 21.37 -9.04 14.67
N ALA A 65 22.07 -8.53 13.64
CA ALA A 65 22.86 -9.31 12.71
C ALA A 65 24.05 -9.91 13.46
N ASN A 66 23.78 -10.94 14.26
CA ASN A 66 24.81 -11.87 14.66
C ASN A 66 25.19 -12.62 13.39
N ASN A 67 26.28 -12.19 12.75
CA ASN A 67 27.01 -12.86 11.68
C ASN A 67 27.61 -14.20 12.15
N SER A 68 26.81 -15.01 12.82
CA SER A 68 27.09 -16.42 13.05
C SER A 68 26.60 -17.14 11.80
N ASN A 69 27.56 -17.57 10.98
CA ASN A 69 27.40 -18.34 9.76
C ASN A 69 26.79 -19.73 10.05
N ARG A 70 25.59 -19.76 10.66
CA ARG A 70 24.81 -20.95 10.95
C ARG A 70 23.87 -21.16 9.77
N PRO A 71 23.90 -22.31 9.10
CA PRO A 71 22.92 -22.62 8.07
C PRO A 71 21.52 -22.66 8.74
N THR A 72 20.76 -21.58 8.57
CA THR A 72 19.36 -21.51 8.95
C THR A 72 18.58 -22.40 7.99
N SER A 73 18.35 -23.62 8.43
CA SER A 73 17.59 -24.63 7.71
C SER A 73 16.12 -24.22 7.65
N VAL A 74 15.75 -23.44 6.62
CA VAL A 74 14.37 -23.03 6.30
C VAL A 74 13.43 -24.23 6.09
N SER A 75 13.96 -25.40 5.78
CA SER A 75 13.21 -26.66 5.67
C SER A 75 12.47 -27.03 6.96
N ARG A 76 13.09 -26.80 8.14
CA ARG A 76 12.42 -27.07 9.42
C ARG A 76 11.26 -26.11 9.70
N LEU A 77 11.28 -24.91 9.12
CA LEU A 77 10.15 -23.98 9.22
C LEU A 77 9.02 -24.39 8.28
N ALA A 78 9.34 -24.89 7.09
CA ALA A 78 8.36 -25.45 6.17
C ALA A 78 7.67 -26.69 6.74
N ASP A 79 8.41 -27.57 7.43
CA ASP A 79 7.88 -28.78 8.08
C ASP A 79 6.86 -28.49 9.20
N LEU A 80 6.86 -27.27 9.75
CA LEU A 80 5.93 -26.87 10.81
C LEU A 80 4.50 -26.62 10.30
N ASN A 81 4.27 -26.57 8.98
CA ASN A 81 2.95 -26.38 8.37
C ASN A 81 2.14 -25.26 9.04
N LEU A 82 2.78 -24.12 9.32
CA LEU A 82 2.21 -23.02 10.13
C LEU A 82 0.93 -22.41 9.53
N PHE A 83 0.69 -22.65 8.24
CA PHE A 83 -0.47 -22.17 7.49
C PHE A 83 -1.40 -23.31 7.05
N GLY A 84 -1.22 -24.50 7.64
CA GLY A 84 -1.90 -25.73 7.25
C GLY A 84 -1.20 -26.45 6.10
N THR A 85 -1.44 -27.76 6.01
CA THR A 85 -1.10 -28.53 4.81
C THR A 85 -2.22 -28.31 3.81
N SER A 86 -1.92 -27.70 2.66
CA SER A 86 -2.79 -27.84 1.49
C SER A 86 -2.85 -29.33 1.19
N VAL A 87 -3.96 -29.97 1.56
CA VAL A 87 -4.34 -31.24 0.96
C VAL A 87 -4.74 -30.85 -0.46
N VAL A 88 -3.72 -30.66 -1.30
CA VAL A 88 -3.88 -30.81 -2.74
C VAL A 88 -4.15 -32.29 -2.91
N THR A 89 -5.40 -32.69 -2.62
CA THR A 89 -5.99 -33.75 -3.40
C THR A 89 -5.73 -33.28 -4.83
N PRO A 90 -5.01 -34.04 -5.67
CA PRO A 90 -4.95 -33.71 -7.08
C PRO A 90 -6.40 -33.73 -7.56
N SER A 91 -7.07 -32.57 -7.50
CA SER A 91 -8.20 -32.24 -8.31
C SER A 91 -7.62 -32.34 -9.70
N ASP A 92 -7.85 -33.52 -10.27
CA ASP A 92 -7.84 -33.83 -11.68
C ASP A 92 -7.76 -32.53 -12.46
N THR A 93 -6.55 -32.14 -12.87
CA THR A 93 -6.33 -30.95 -13.68
C THR A 93 -6.90 -31.27 -15.05
N ARG A 94 -8.23 -31.33 -15.13
CA ARG A 94 -8.97 -31.37 -16.37
C ARG A 94 -8.75 -30.01 -16.98
N ASN A 95 -7.69 -29.92 -17.78
CA ASN A 95 -7.46 -28.81 -18.68
C ASN A 95 -8.63 -28.77 -19.66
N ALA A 96 -9.71 -28.12 -19.23
CA ALA A 96 -10.86 -27.80 -20.06
C ALA A 96 -10.53 -26.52 -20.84
N PRO A 97 -10.73 -26.48 -22.16
CA PRO A 97 -10.49 -25.29 -22.97
C PRO A 97 -11.34 -24.11 -22.49
N LYS A 98 -10.88 -22.86 -22.75
CA LYS A 98 -11.65 -21.65 -22.46
C LYS A 98 -13.02 -21.72 -23.15
N THR A 99 -14.07 -21.35 -22.43
CA THR A 99 -15.44 -21.36 -22.95
C THR A 99 -15.56 -20.38 -24.12
N GLN A 100 -16.33 -20.79 -25.14
CA GLN A 100 -16.71 -19.91 -26.25
C GLN A 100 -18.10 -19.29 -26.02
N LEU A 101 -18.70 -19.55 -24.87
CA LEU A 101 -20.00 -19.00 -24.52
C LEU A 101 -19.86 -17.50 -24.24
N ASN A 102 -20.75 -16.69 -24.81
CA ASN A 102 -20.81 -15.23 -24.58
C ASN A 102 -21.39 -14.91 -23.19
N VAL A 103 -20.68 -15.30 -22.14
CA VAL A 103 -21.01 -15.04 -20.73
C VAL A 103 -19.78 -14.51 -20.01
N ARG A 104 -20.01 -13.78 -18.93
CA ARG A 104 -18.95 -13.16 -18.13
C ARG A 104 -19.09 -13.60 -16.68
N LEU A 105 -18.00 -14.01 -16.05
CA LEU A 105 -17.99 -14.37 -14.63
C LEU A 105 -17.57 -13.13 -13.83
N LEU A 106 -18.47 -12.63 -12.99
CA LEU A 106 -18.27 -11.39 -12.23
C LEU A 106 -17.81 -11.64 -10.80
N GLY A 107 -18.09 -12.82 -10.25
CA GLY A 107 -17.71 -13.16 -8.88
C GLY A 107 -17.84 -14.65 -8.60
N VAL A 108 -17.01 -15.14 -7.69
CA VAL A 108 -17.06 -16.52 -7.18
C VAL A 108 -16.86 -16.53 -5.67
N THR A 109 -17.59 -17.42 -4.99
CA THR A 109 -17.31 -17.80 -3.63
C THR A 109 -17.01 -19.30 -3.64
N ALA A 110 -15.74 -19.67 -3.52
CA ALA A 110 -15.33 -21.08 -3.47
C ALA A 110 -15.31 -21.57 -2.02
N SER A 111 -15.89 -22.74 -1.77
CA SER A 111 -15.90 -23.41 -0.48
C SER A 111 -15.53 -24.88 -0.64
N ASN A 112 -15.01 -25.49 0.43
CA ASN A 112 -14.79 -26.93 0.49
C ASN A 112 -16.11 -27.73 0.61
N VAL A 113 -17.23 -27.06 0.86
CA VAL A 113 -18.58 -27.63 0.83
C VAL A 113 -19.25 -27.18 -0.47
N PRO A 114 -19.55 -28.08 -1.43
CA PRO A 114 -20.12 -27.72 -2.73
C PRO A 114 -21.37 -26.85 -2.66
N GLU A 115 -22.25 -27.11 -1.69
CA GLU A 115 -23.50 -26.37 -1.45
C GLU A 115 -23.28 -24.91 -1.01
N ARG A 116 -22.05 -24.56 -0.58
CA ARG A 116 -21.66 -23.20 -0.19
C ARG A 116 -20.85 -22.49 -1.27
N SER A 117 -20.67 -23.13 -2.42
CA SER A 117 -20.00 -22.53 -3.56
C SER A 117 -21.03 -21.88 -4.48
N ALA A 118 -20.76 -20.65 -4.91
CA ALA A 118 -21.65 -19.88 -5.77
C ALA A 118 -20.84 -19.03 -6.75
N ALA A 119 -21.41 -18.81 -7.93
CA ALA A 119 -20.83 -18.00 -8.99
C ALA A 119 -21.86 -16.97 -9.49
N ILE A 120 -21.42 -15.75 -9.74
CA ILE A 120 -22.23 -14.68 -10.33
C ILE A 120 -21.86 -14.59 -11.80
N ILE A 121 -22.77 -15.00 -12.67
CA ILE A 121 -22.55 -15.05 -14.12
C ILE A 121 -23.48 -14.04 -14.79
N GLU A 122 -22.92 -13.21 -15.66
CA GLU A 122 -23.64 -12.27 -16.51
C GLU A 122 -23.83 -12.84 -17.91
N LYS A 123 -25.06 -12.74 -18.40
CA LYS A 123 -25.41 -13.02 -19.78
C LYS A 123 -26.37 -11.96 -20.29
N ASP A 124 -26.08 -11.35 -21.44
CA ASP A 124 -26.92 -10.32 -22.05
C ASP A 124 -27.28 -9.16 -21.08
N ARG A 125 -26.33 -8.75 -20.22
CA ARG A 125 -26.49 -7.75 -19.14
C ARG A 125 -27.45 -8.16 -18.01
N ASN A 126 -27.86 -9.43 -17.95
CA ASN A 126 -28.59 -9.98 -16.81
C ASN A 126 -27.64 -10.80 -15.93
N GLN A 127 -27.58 -10.47 -14.65
CA GLN A 127 -26.68 -11.07 -13.67
C GLN A 127 -27.46 -12.02 -12.76
N GLU A 128 -27.02 -13.27 -12.71
CA GLU A 128 -27.67 -14.30 -11.89
C GLU A 128 -26.63 -15.07 -11.08
N VAL A 129 -27.08 -15.57 -9.92
CA VAL A 129 -26.26 -16.39 -9.03
C VAL A 129 -26.58 -17.85 -9.31
N TYR A 130 -25.54 -18.65 -9.49
CA TYR A 130 -25.64 -20.07 -9.77
C TYR A 130 -24.79 -20.89 -8.79
N VAL A 131 -25.27 -22.09 -8.45
CA VAL A 131 -24.53 -23.08 -7.66
C VAL A 131 -24.09 -24.26 -8.51
N ILE A 132 -23.26 -25.15 -7.95
CA ILE A 132 -22.80 -26.36 -8.63
C ILE A 132 -24.03 -27.22 -9.03
N GLY A 133 -24.10 -27.61 -10.30
CA GLY A 133 -25.22 -28.35 -10.89
C GLY A 133 -26.28 -27.50 -11.59
N ASP A 134 -26.29 -26.19 -11.39
CA ASP A 134 -27.26 -25.31 -12.05
C ASP A 134 -26.98 -25.15 -13.55
N LYS A 135 -28.05 -24.87 -14.30
CA LYS A 135 -27.97 -24.56 -15.73
C LYS A 135 -28.02 -23.05 -15.95
N ILE A 136 -27.09 -22.53 -16.76
CA ILE A 136 -27.04 -21.11 -17.10
C ILE A 136 -28.27 -20.73 -17.93
N THR A 137 -28.98 -19.69 -17.49
CA THR A 137 -30.24 -19.26 -18.08
C THR A 137 -30.10 -18.97 -19.58
N GLY A 138 -31.01 -19.58 -20.36
CA GLY A 138 -31.03 -19.45 -21.83
C GLY A 138 -29.88 -20.18 -22.55
N THR A 139 -29.20 -21.13 -21.91
CA THR A 139 -28.23 -22.04 -22.55
C THR A 139 -28.50 -23.48 -22.11
N GLN A 140 -27.83 -24.46 -22.74
CA GLN A 140 -27.86 -25.85 -22.28
C GLN A 140 -26.69 -26.20 -21.35
N VAL A 141 -25.86 -25.22 -21.00
CA VAL A 141 -24.63 -25.41 -20.25
C VAL A 141 -24.90 -25.44 -18.75
N SER A 142 -24.35 -26.43 -18.04
CA SER A 142 -24.44 -26.54 -16.58
C SER A 142 -23.11 -26.28 -15.90
N ILE A 143 -23.15 -25.90 -14.62
CA ILE A 143 -21.95 -25.71 -13.81
C ILE A 143 -21.53 -27.05 -13.21
N GLU A 144 -20.32 -27.48 -13.50
CA GLU A 144 -19.72 -28.71 -12.97
C GLU A 144 -18.95 -28.42 -11.68
N GLU A 145 -18.10 -27.39 -11.67
CA GLU A 145 -17.23 -27.05 -10.53
C GLU A 145 -17.02 -25.53 -10.43
N ILE A 146 -16.85 -25.02 -9.20
CA ILE A 146 -16.58 -23.60 -8.94
C ILE A 146 -15.26 -23.49 -8.17
N TYR A 147 -14.29 -22.80 -8.76
CA TYR A 147 -12.98 -22.52 -8.20
C TYR A 147 -12.89 -21.04 -7.78
N ALA A 148 -11.78 -20.69 -7.13
CA ALA A 148 -11.53 -19.32 -6.67
C ALA A 148 -11.26 -18.33 -7.82
N ASP A 149 -10.81 -18.82 -8.97
CA ASP A 149 -10.41 -18.02 -10.13
C ASP A 149 -11.22 -18.33 -11.41
N ARG A 150 -11.94 -19.46 -11.45
CA ARG A 150 -12.65 -19.96 -12.63
C ARG A 150 -13.86 -20.81 -12.25
N VAL A 151 -14.75 -21.03 -13.21
CA VAL A 151 -15.89 -21.96 -13.13
C VAL A 151 -15.76 -22.96 -14.27
N ILE A 152 -15.87 -24.24 -13.97
CA ILE A 152 -15.91 -25.31 -14.98
C ILE A 152 -17.36 -25.54 -15.37
N LEU A 153 -17.60 -25.39 -16.66
CA LEU A 153 -18.88 -25.55 -17.31
C LEU A 153 -18.93 -26.88 -18.05
N ASN A 154 -20.12 -27.45 -18.16
CA ASN A 154 -20.38 -28.67 -18.91
C ASN A 154 -21.40 -28.37 -20.00
N ASN A 155 -20.93 -28.36 -21.25
CA ASN A 155 -21.72 -28.14 -22.44
C ASN A 155 -21.97 -29.47 -23.15
N ASN A 156 -23.06 -30.16 -22.78
CA ASN A 156 -23.46 -31.44 -23.36
C ASN A 156 -22.35 -32.52 -23.31
N GLY A 157 -21.56 -32.54 -22.24
CA GLY A 157 -20.44 -33.48 -22.03
C GLY A 157 -19.06 -32.92 -22.39
N ALA A 158 -18.99 -31.74 -23.03
CA ALA A 158 -17.74 -31.01 -23.21
C ALA A 158 -17.48 -30.09 -22.01
N LEU A 159 -16.37 -30.30 -21.31
CA LEU A 159 -15.96 -29.41 -20.22
C LEU A 159 -15.31 -28.15 -20.81
N GLU A 160 -15.74 -26.99 -20.32
CA GLU A 160 -15.24 -25.68 -20.72
C GLU A 160 -14.91 -24.85 -19.48
N THR A 161 -13.93 -23.96 -19.57
CA THR A 161 -13.52 -23.09 -18.45
C THR A 161 -14.00 -21.66 -18.67
N LEU A 162 -14.74 -21.11 -17.72
CA LEU A 162 -15.10 -19.70 -17.64
C LEU A 162 -14.26 -19.02 -16.55
N GLU A 163 -13.39 -18.10 -16.94
CA GLU A 163 -12.46 -17.42 -16.03
C GLU A 163 -13.10 -16.17 -15.42
N LEU A 164 -12.73 -15.83 -14.18
CA LEU A 164 -13.27 -14.67 -13.47
C LEU A 164 -12.72 -13.38 -14.09
N GLU A 165 -13.63 -12.49 -14.45
CA GLU A 165 -13.28 -11.23 -15.06
C GLU A 165 -12.67 -10.27 -14.02
N GLY A 166 -11.60 -9.57 -14.40
CA GLY A 166 -10.90 -8.64 -13.52
C GLY A 166 -9.81 -9.25 -12.63
N ILE A 167 -9.61 -10.57 -12.67
CA ILE A 167 -8.40 -11.22 -12.14
C ILE A 167 -7.57 -11.83 -13.28
N GLY A 168 -6.70 -11.03 -13.87
CA GLY A 168 -5.64 -11.58 -14.73
C GLY A 168 -6.01 -12.00 -16.14
N GLU A 169 -7.24 -11.74 -16.61
CA GLU A 169 -7.44 -11.58 -18.06
C GLU A 169 -6.78 -10.26 -18.45
N LEU A 170 -5.53 -10.39 -18.87
CA LEU A 170 -4.81 -9.42 -19.66
C LEU A 170 -5.79 -8.84 -20.70
N SER A 171 -6.18 -7.59 -20.49
CA SER A 171 -6.83 -6.76 -21.51
C SER A 171 -6.15 -7.01 -22.85
N GLU A 172 -6.89 -6.99 -23.96
CA GLU A 172 -6.42 -7.25 -25.34
C GLU A 172 -5.18 -6.44 -25.78
N GLY A 173 -4.61 -5.57 -24.94
CA GLY A 173 -3.26 -5.01 -25.07
C GLY A 173 -2.08 -5.94 -24.72
N LEU A 174 -2.29 -7.14 -24.17
CA LEU A 174 -1.22 -8.13 -23.94
C LEU A 174 -1.44 -9.42 -24.75
N SER A 175 -1.48 -9.29 -26.08
CA SER A 175 -1.18 -10.45 -26.93
C SER A 175 0.34 -10.56 -27.06
N LEU A 176 0.94 -11.58 -26.44
CA LEU A 176 2.27 -12.07 -26.80
C LEU A 176 2.17 -12.69 -28.20
N THR A 177 2.11 -11.83 -29.23
CA THR A 177 2.48 -12.24 -30.57
C THR A 177 3.99 -12.44 -30.55
N LEU A 178 4.41 -13.69 -30.30
CA LEU A 178 5.73 -14.15 -30.72
C LEU A 178 5.72 -14.27 -32.24
N GLU A 179 5.56 -13.14 -32.94
CA GLU A 179 5.85 -13.08 -34.36
C GLU A 179 7.36 -12.88 -34.46
N ASN A 180 7.98 -13.92 -35.01
CA ASN A 180 9.41 -14.11 -35.12
C ASN A 180 10.00 -13.07 -36.09
N GLN A 181 10.14 -11.82 -35.66
CA GLN A 181 10.83 -10.79 -36.43
C GLN A 181 12.32 -10.84 -36.12
N GLN A 182 12.99 -11.55 -37.02
CA GLN A 182 14.40 -11.39 -37.35
C GLN A 182 14.87 -9.95 -37.15
N ARG A 183 15.95 -9.80 -36.38
CA ARG A 183 16.98 -8.75 -36.49
C ARG A 183 16.69 -7.71 -37.58
N ALA A 184 15.94 -6.68 -37.23
CA ALA A 184 15.90 -5.44 -37.98
C ALA A 184 16.78 -4.44 -37.25
N GLN A 185 17.74 -3.88 -37.99
CA GLN A 185 18.58 -2.79 -37.54
C GLN A 185 17.73 -1.59 -37.09
N ALA A 186 18.29 -0.81 -36.17
CA ALA A 186 17.78 0.49 -35.80
C ALA A 186 17.39 1.32 -37.05
N PRO A 187 16.17 1.84 -37.14
CA PRO A 187 15.87 2.92 -38.07
C PRO A 187 16.54 4.19 -37.52
N ALA A 188 17.56 4.64 -38.24
CA ALA A 188 17.91 6.05 -38.24
C ALA A 188 16.74 6.84 -38.85
N ASP A 189 16.43 7.96 -38.22
CA ASP A 189 15.73 9.14 -38.74
C ASP A 189 14.43 8.89 -39.54
N ASP A 190 13.30 9.15 -38.88
CA ASP A 190 12.16 9.77 -39.55
C ASP A 190 11.59 10.85 -38.61
N ASP A 191 12.10 12.07 -38.77
CA ASP A 191 11.54 13.30 -38.21
C ASP A 191 10.17 13.54 -38.86
N ALA A 192 9.13 12.91 -38.34
CA ALA A 192 7.78 13.39 -38.57
C ALA A 192 7.65 14.76 -37.87
N PRO A 193 7.30 15.85 -38.59
CA PRO A 193 7.12 17.14 -37.95
C PRO A 193 6.00 17.01 -36.91
N MET A 194 6.37 17.13 -35.63
CA MET A 194 5.43 17.21 -34.52
C MET A 194 4.39 18.29 -34.84
N SER A 195 3.11 17.95 -34.67
CA SER A 195 2.04 18.93 -34.86
C SER A 195 2.21 20.12 -33.90
N ASP A 196 1.77 21.31 -34.31
CA ASP A 196 1.86 22.53 -33.48
C ASP A 196 1.17 22.35 -32.11
N ASP A 197 0.10 21.54 -32.05
CA ASP A 197 -0.59 21.21 -30.81
C ASP A 197 0.25 20.27 -29.90
N GLN A 198 1.02 19.34 -30.47
CA GLN A 198 1.95 18.53 -29.71
C GLN A 198 3.12 19.37 -29.15
N LEU A 199 3.67 20.31 -29.93
CA LEU A 199 4.70 21.23 -29.44
C LEU A 199 4.18 22.10 -28.28
N ARG A 200 2.95 22.60 -28.39
CA ARG A 200 2.30 23.40 -27.35
C ARG A 200 2.15 22.61 -26.05
N ARG A 201 1.59 21.40 -26.11
CA ARG A 201 1.41 20.53 -24.94
C ARG A 201 2.73 20.16 -24.27
N VAL A 202 3.78 19.88 -25.05
CA VAL A 202 5.13 19.62 -24.50
C VAL A 202 5.68 20.85 -23.80
N SER A 203 5.51 22.04 -24.40
CA SER A 203 5.99 23.30 -23.81
C SER A 203 5.23 23.66 -22.52
N GLU A 204 3.93 23.41 -22.47
CA GLU A 204 3.08 23.63 -21.29
C GLU A 204 3.43 22.66 -20.15
N ALA A 205 3.62 21.37 -20.46
CA ALA A 205 4.08 20.38 -19.48
C ALA A 205 5.46 20.73 -18.91
N GLN A 206 6.39 21.20 -19.75
CA GLN A 206 7.70 21.69 -19.31
C GLN A 206 7.63 22.99 -18.50
N GLN A 207 6.62 23.84 -18.71
CA GLN A 207 6.40 25.06 -17.92
C GLN A 207 5.79 24.74 -16.56
N ALA A 208 4.76 23.89 -16.51
CA ALA A 208 4.14 23.41 -15.28
C ALA A 208 5.18 22.72 -14.37
N TYR A 209 6.07 21.91 -14.94
CA TYR A 209 7.17 21.29 -14.19
C TYR A 209 8.17 22.32 -13.63
N ARG A 210 8.50 23.36 -14.40
CA ARG A 210 9.39 24.44 -13.94
C ARG A 210 8.75 25.28 -12.83
N GLU A 211 7.44 25.46 -12.85
CA GLU A 211 6.69 26.14 -11.81
C GLU A 211 6.60 25.31 -10.52
N LEU A 212 6.32 24.01 -10.61
CA LEU A 212 6.40 23.08 -9.48
C LEU A 212 7.80 23.07 -8.84
N ARG A 213 8.86 23.15 -9.65
CA ARG A 213 10.24 23.20 -9.15
C ARG A 213 10.58 24.52 -8.46
N ARG A 214 9.95 25.63 -8.87
CA ARG A 214 10.14 26.95 -8.25
C ARG A 214 9.30 27.15 -6.99
N SER A 215 8.15 26.51 -6.89
CA SER A 215 7.27 26.64 -5.72
C SER A 215 7.86 25.98 -4.46
N GLY A 216 8.91 25.16 -4.60
CA GLY A 216 9.69 24.63 -3.47
C GLY A 216 8.93 23.65 -2.58
N GLU A 217 7.73 23.23 -2.98
CA GLU A 217 6.80 22.49 -2.11
C GLU A 217 7.18 21.01 -1.89
N SER A 218 8.17 20.48 -2.63
CA SER A 218 8.74 19.12 -2.47
C SER A 218 10.18 19.00 -3.03
N ALA A 219 11.09 19.90 -2.64
CA ALA A 219 12.46 19.92 -3.18
C ALA A 219 13.29 18.65 -2.86
N ALA A 220 13.02 17.97 -1.74
CA ALA A 220 13.82 16.83 -1.29
C ALA A 220 13.70 15.61 -2.22
N LEU A 221 12.48 15.15 -2.55
CA LEU A 221 12.29 13.95 -3.40
C LEU A 221 12.82 14.12 -4.84
N LEU A 222 12.77 15.35 -5.36
CA LEU A 222 13.25 15.70 -6.70
C LEU A 222 14.78 15.82 -6.80
N ASP A 223 15.49 15.86 -5.67
CA ASP A 223 16.95 15.78 -5.63
C ASP A 223 17.45 14.34 -5.83
N TYR A 224 16.64 13.34 -5.50
CA TYR A 224 17.01 11.91 -5.56
C TYR A 224 16.60 11.25 -6.87
N ILE A 225 15.46 11.64 -7.44
CA ILE A 225 14.93 11.04 -8.67
C ILE A 225 14.54 12.15 -9.64
N ARG A 226 15.08 12.06 -10.85
CA ARG A 226 14.70 12.91 -11.98
C ARG A 226 13.55 12.25 -12.72
N ILE A 227 12.48 13.01 -12.88
CA ILE A 227 11.22 12.54 -13.46
C ILE A 227 11.00 13.30 -14.77
N SER A 228 10.70 12.58 -15.85
CA SER A 228 10.32 13.17 -17.13
C SER A 228 9.11 12.44 -17.72
N PRO A 229 8.13 13.13 -18.31
CA PRO A 229 6.98 12.48 -18.91
C PRO A 229 7.43 11.51 -20.02
N ALA A 230 6.85 10.31 -20.02
CA ALA A 230 7.00 9.33 -21.08
C ALA A 230 5.69 9.26 -21.87
N MET A 231 5.75 9.56 -23.16
CA MET A 231 4.61 9.48 -24.07
C MET A 231 4.72 8.19 -24.88
N SER A 232 3.57 7.55 -25.17
CA SER A 232 3.48 6.45 -26.12
C SER A 232 2.21 6.64 -26.96
N GLY A 233 2.36 6.72 -28.27
CA GLY A 233 1.25 7.03 -29.18
C GLY A 233 0.64 8.42 -28.91
N ASP A 234 -0.67 8.46 -28.62
CA ASP A 234 -1.48 9.69 -28.43
C ASP A 234 -1.74 10.03 -26.93
N GLY A 235 -1.06 9.36 -26.00
CA GLY A 235 -1.30 9.49 -24.56
C GLY A 235 -0.07 9.49 -23.66
N LEU A 236 -0.25 9.92 -22.41
CA LEU A 236 0.77 9.85 -21.35
C LEU A 236 0.89 8.40 -20.89
N GLN A 237 2.04 7.77 -21.16
CA GLN A 237 2.33 6.40 -20.72
C GLN A 237 2.76 6.37 -19.25
N GLY A 238 3.22 7.50 -18.71
CA GLY A 238 3.64 7.64 -17.32
C GLY A 238 4.85 8.58 -17.20
N TYR A 239 5.69 8.32 -16.20
CA TYR A 239 6.85 9.17 -15.94
C TYR A 239 8.15 8.35 -15.87
N ARG A 240 9.06 8.62 -16.79
CA ARG A 240 10.40 8.03 -16.79
C ARG A 240 11.20 8.52 -15.59
N LEU A 241 11.74 7.57 -14.85
CA LEU A 241 12.58 7.75 -13.68
C LEU A 241 14.06 7.63 -14.07
N SER A 242 14.86 8.53 -13.54
CA SER A 242 16.31 8.53 -13.71
C SER A 242 17.00 8.95 -12.41
N PRO A 243 18.22 8.46 -12.15
CA PRO A 243 18.93 8.81 -10.92
C PRO A 243 19.19 10.31 -10.84
N GLY A 244 18.97 10.87 -9.64
CA GLY A 244 19.26 12.26 -9.30
C GLY A 244 20.67 12.43 -8.76
N LYS A 245 20.80 13.27 -7.72
CA LYS A 245 22.07 13.61 -7.07
C LYS A 245 22.69 12.44 -6.30
N TYR A 246 21.86 11.50 -5.83
CA TYR A 246 22.28 10.35 -5.05
C TYR A 246 21.80 9.04 -5.71
N PRO A 247 22.56 8.49 -6.68
CA PRO A 247 22.17 7.28 -7.41
C PRO A 247 22.14 6.00 -6.56
N GLU A 248 22.80 6.03 -5.40
CA GLU A 248 22.86 4.92 -4.43
C GLU A 248 21.46 4.54 -3.95
N LEU A 249 20.68 5.52 -3.51
CA LEU A 249 19.31 5.33 -2.99
C LEU A 249 18.33 4.86 -4.07
N PHE A 250 18.55 5.32 -5.31
CA PHE A 250 17.77 4.89 -6.46
C PHE A 250 17.99 3.39 -6.74
N THR A 251 19.23 2.92 -6.65
CA THR A 251 19.57 1.52 -6.88
C THR A 251 19.21 0.63 -5.68
N GLU A 252 19.36 1.13 -4.45
CA GLU A 252 18.99 0.44 -3.21
C GLU A 252 17.49 0.14 -3.13
N ALA A 253 16.65 1.08 -3.58
CA ALA A 253 15.22 0.86 -3.73
C ALA A 253 14.84 -0.04 -4.93
N GLY A 254 15.83 -0.55 -5.67
CA GLY A 254 15.64 -1.49 -6.77
C GLY A 254 15.24 -0.85 -8.10
N PHE A 255 15.27 0.48 -8.23
CA PHE A 255 15.02 1.17 -9.49
C PHE A 255 16.20 1.03 -10.46
N LYS A 256 15.90 1.07 -11.76
CA LYS A 256 16.87 1.09 -12.85
C LYS A 256 16.63 2.34 -13.69
N ALA A 257 17.72 2.88 -14.22
CA ALA A 257 17.63 4.07 -15.07
C ALA A 257 16.81 3.74 -16.31
N GLY A 258 15.75 4.53 -16.56
CA GLY A 258 14.86 4.30 -17.68
C GLY A 258 13.53 3.63 -17.31
N ASP A 259 13.35 3.17 -16.07
CA ASP A 259 12.06 2.72 -15.54
C ASP A 259 10.97 3.77 -15.79
N ILE A 260 9.76 3.35 -16.13
CA ILE A 260 8.62 4.25 -16.35
C ILE A 260 7.60 4.04 -15.22
N ALA A 261 7.43 5.00 -14.33
CA ALA A 261 6.41 4.96 -13.30
C ALA A 261 5.02 5.11 -13.92
N VAL A 262 4.16 4.11 -13.70
CA VAL A 262 2.78 4.06 -14.19
C VAL A 262 1.76 4.23 -13.07
N ALA A 263 2.13 3.92 -11.82
CA ALA A 263 1.29 4.17 -10.65
C ALA A 263 2.12 4.49 -9.40
N ILE A 264 1.54 5.24 -8.46
CA ILE A 264 2.10 5.49 -7.12
C ILE A 264 0.99 5.27 -6.09
N ASN A 265 1.23 4.40 -5.11
CA ASN A 265 0.27 4.02 -4.06
C ASN A 265 -1.11 3.58 -4.62
N GLY A 266 -1.11 2.96 -5.81
CA GLY A 266 -2.34 2.56 -6.51
C GLY A 266 -3.03 3.68 -7.31
N GLN A 267 -2.51 4.91 -7.27
CA GLN A 267 -2.99 6.01 -8.11
C GLN A 267 -2.31 5.95 -9.48
N ASP A 268 -3.13 5.95 -10.53
CA ASP A 268 -2.69 5.92 -11.92
C ASP A 268 -1.95 7.23 -12.31
N LEU A 269 -0.76 7.10 -12.86
CA LEU A 269 0.05 8.21 -13.35
C LEU A 269 -0.09 8.44 -14.86
N THR A 270 -0.82 7.59 -15.59
CA THR A 270 -1.16 7.79 -17.00
C THR A 270 -2.26 8.82 -17.19
N ASP A 271 -3.06 9.05 -16.15
CA ASP A 271 -4.05 10.13 -16.08
C ASP A 271 -3.50 11.38 -15.35
N VAL A 272 -3.67 12.54 -15.96
CA VAL A 272 -3.12 13.82 -15.45
C VAL A 272 -3.78 14.25 -14.14
N SER A 273 -5.09 14.03 -13.98
CA SER A 273 -5.82 14.43 -12.77
C SER A 273 -5.45 13.55 -11.57
N SER A 274 -5.30 12.27 -11.83
CA SER A 274 -4.83 11.24 -10.92
C SER A 274 -3.39 11.48 -10.47
N ALA A 275 -2.50 11.82 -11.40
CA ALA A 275 -1.12 12.17 -11.08
C ALA A 275 -1.01 13.38 -10.12
N GLN A 276 -1.94 14.35 -10.23
CA GLN A 276 -1.96 15.51 -9.35
C GLN A 276 -2.36 15.14 -7.90
N VAL A 277 -3.25 14.18 -7.74
CA VAL A 277 -3.60 13.60 -6.42
C VAL A 277 -2.41 12.85 -5.84
N ALA A 278 -1.76 11.99 -6.63
CA ALA A 278 -0.58 11.22 -6.20
C ALA A 278 0.56 12.13 -5.69
N ILE A 279 0.85 13.22 -6.40
CA ILE A 279 1.87 14.21 -6.00
C ILE A 279 1.47 14.91 -4.69
N GLY A 280 0.18 15.18 -4.50
CA GLY A 280 -0.35 15.77 -3.27
C GLY A 280 -0.13 14.87 -2.05
N GLU A 281 -0.37 13.57 -2.19
CA GLU A 281 -0.18 12.57 -1.12
C GLU A 281 1.29 12.32 -0.80
N LEU A 282 2.15 12.38 -1.83
CA LEU A 282 3.59 12.20 -1.71
C LEU A 282 4.24 13.18 -0.71
N ARG A 283 3.67 14.39 -0.53
CA ARG A 283 4.17 15.40 0.42
C ARG A 283 4.18 14.94 1.87
N ASN A 284 3.26 14.06 2.26
CA ASN A 284 3.13 13.58 3.64
C ASN A 284 3.50 12.10 3.78
N ALA A 285 3.85 11.43 2.68
CA ALA A 285 4.17 10.00 2.67
C ALA A 285 5.60 9.74 3.16
N ARG A 286 5.74 8.83 4.12
CA ARG A 286 7.05 8.34 4.60
C ARG A 286 7.57 7.14 3.80
N GLN A 287 6.65 6.46 3.13
CA GLN A 287 6.88 5.26 2.33
C GLN A 287 5.93 5.33 1.15
N ILE A 288 6.44 5.01 -0.03
CA ILE A 288 5.64 4.93 -1.25
C ILE A 288 5.90 3.62 -1.97
N ILE A 289 4.85 3.09 -2.59
CA ILE A 289 4.93 1.98 -3.53
C ILE A 289 4.80 2.58 -4.92
N VAL A 290 5.78 2.32 -5.78
CA VAL A 290 5.80 2.79 -7.16
C VAL A 290 5.74 1.57 -8.08
N THR A 291 4.71 1.51 -8.91
CA THR A 291 4.63 0.52 -9.99
C THR A 291 5.37 1.07 -11.20
N VAL A 292 6.43 0.39 -11.62
CA VAL A 292 7.26 0.75 -12.77
C VAL A 292 7.11 -0.25 -13.90
N LEU A 293 7.09 0.26 -15.13
CA LEU A 293 7.25 -0.50 -16.35
C LEU A 293 8.74 -0.55 -16.70
N ARG A 294 9.31 -1.75 -16.65
CA ARG A 294 10.72 -2.05 -16.96
C ARG A 294 10.76 -3.27 -17.85
N ASP A 295 11.43 -3.17 -19.00
CA ASP A 295 11.53 -4.27 -19.96
C ASP A 295 10.13 -4.88 -20.30
N GLU A 296 9.11 -4.01 -20.37
CA GLU A 296 7.68 -4.34 -20.57
C GLU A 296 7.00 -5.15 -19.44
N GLU A 297 7.69 -5.34 -18.31
CA GLU A 297 7.14 -5.92 -17.09
C GLU A 297 6.75 -4.83 -16.08
N TYR A 298 5.67 -5.06 -15.32
CA TYR A 298 5.27 -4.22 -14.20
C TYR A 298 5.91 -4.72 -12.91
N LEU A 299 6.68 -3.86 -12.24
CA LEU A 299 7.33 -4.15 -10.97
C LEU A 299 6.89 -3.15 -9.92
N ASP A 300 6.49 -3.65 -8.75
CA ASP A 300 6.24 -2.81 -7.58
C ASP A 300 7.53 -2.63 -6.78
N LEU A 301 7.97 -1.38 -6.66
CA LEU A 301 9.17 -1.01 -5.95
C LEU A 301 8.82 -0.09 -4.78
N GLU A 302 9.36 -0.40 -3.61
CA GLU A 302 9.16 0.39 -2.41
C GLU A 302 10.28 1.42 -2.26
N LEU A 303 9.90 2.69 -2.09
CA LEU A 303 10.82 3.75 -1.76
C LEU A 303 10.49 4.30 -0.37
N ALA A 304 11.43 4.16 0.56
CA ALA A 304 11.39 4.88 1.82
C ALA A 304 11.81 6.34 1.58
N VAL A 305 10.95 7.29 1.93
CA VAL A 305 11.27 8.72 1.85
C VAL A 305 12.03 9.10 3.11
N PRO A 306 13.33 9.45 3.03
CA PRO A 306 14.08 9.83 4.22
C PRO A 306 13.49 11.11 4.81
N SER A 307 13.12 11.06 6.09
CA SER A 307 12.77 12.25 6.86
C SER A 307 14.06 13.01 7.21
N GLU A 308 14.09 14.32 6.96
CA GLU A 308 15.12 15.19 7.54
C GLU A 308 15.11 15.17 9.08
#